data_AF-A0A950E9I4-F1
#
_entry.id   AF-A0A950E9I4-F1
#
_cell.length_a   1.000
_cell.length_b   1.000
_cell.length_c   1.000
_cell.angle_alpha   90.00
_cell.angle_beta   90.00
_cell.angle_gamma   90.00
#
_symmetry.space_group_name_H-M   'P 1'
#
loop_
_entity.id
_entity.type
_entity.pdbx_description
1 polymer ?
#
loop_
_entity_poly.entity_id
_entity_poly.type
_entity_poly.pdbx_seq_one_letter_code
_entity_poly.pdbx_strand_id
1 'polypeptide(L)'
;MAKTLYLDQNYLSGIAKRKPAFSELEPALRDAVRAGAIDVLESRVHELESRPRPDLHLLGLLRELSGGRRLPARLDRRGREIRRRMTWVIEHELPERRPRPSDAADLDALALALAHCDLVTCDAFMADVVKRARLDLRHRARLFSGRRSDVVALTDIITAIRTQEV
;
A
#
# COMPACT_ATOMS: atom_id res chain seq x y z
N MET A 1 6.73 7.48 -17.46
CA MET A 1 6.60 6.02 -17.19
C MET A 1 5.78 5.95 -15.93
N ALA A 2 4.63 5.27 -15.97
CA ALA A 2 3.67 5.23 -14.88
C ALA A 2 4.34 4.81 -13.55
N LYS A 3 4.02 5.50 -12.47
CA LYS A 3 4.43 5.10 -11.12
C LYS A 3 3.52 4.01 -10.60
N THR A 4 4.11 3.02 -9.96
CA THR A 4 3.36 1.88 -9.40
C THR A 4 2.95 2.15 -7.97
N LEU A 5 1.69 1.87 -7.63
CA LEU A 5 1.10 2.15 -6.31
C LEU A 5 0.45 0.89 -5.73
N TYR A 6 0.81 0.58 -4.47
CA TYR A 6 0.09 -0.37 -3.63
C TYR A 6 -0.75 0.37 -2.59
N LEU A 7 -2.05 0.08 -2.55
CA LEU A 7 -3.00 0.59 -1.55
C LEU A 7 -3.35 -0.51 -0.55
N ASP A 8 -2.97 -0.34 0.71
CA ASP A 8 -3.45 -1.18 1.80
C ASP A 8 -4.95 -1.04 2.06
N GLN A 9 -5.47 -1.96 2.87
CA GLN A 9 -6.87 -2.01 3.21
C GLN A 9 -7.37 -0.78 3.97
N ASN A 10 -6.50 -0.11 4.73
CA ASN A 10 -6.87 1.11 5.45
C ASN A 10 -7.13 2.27 4.49
N TYR A 11 -6.32 2.41 3.44
CA TYR A 11 -6.54 3.41 2.42
C TYR A 11 -7.80 3.12 1.60
N LEU A 12 -7.99 1.86 1.16
CA LEU A 12 -9.21 1.44 0.46
C LEU A 12 -10.46 1.71 1.32
N SER A 13 -10.44 1.32 2.59
CA SER A 13 -11.54 1.61 3.51
C SER A 13 -11.71 3.10 3.79
N GLY A 14 -10.63 3.89 3.76
CA GLY A 14 -10.67 5.34 3.96
C GLY A 14 -11.42 6.04 2.82
N ILE A 15 -11.11 5.65 1.59
CA ILE A 15 -11.80 6.09 0.37
C ILE A 15 -13.26 5.67 0.39
N ALA A 16 -13.54 4.37 0.55
CA ALA A 16 -14.91 3.85 0.51
C ALA A 16 -15.83 4.47 1.58
N LYS A 17 -15.29 4.78 2.77
CA LYS A 17 -16.03 5.44 3.86
C LYS A 17 -16.06 6.97 3.72
N ARG A 18 -15.47 7.54 2.66
CA ARG A 18 -15.37 8.99 2.42
C ARG A 18 -14.84 9.75 3.62
N LYS A 19 -13.80 9.21 4.27
CA LYS A 19 -13.18 9.90 5.42
C LYS A 19 -12.64 11.26 4.96
N PRO A 20 -12.70 12.32 5.79
CA PRO A 20 -12.33 13.68 5.36
C PRO A 20 -10.92 13.81 4.77
N ALA A 21 -9.93 13.05 5.26
CA ALA A 21 -8.58 13.09 4.70
C ALA A 21 -8.48 12.49 3.28
N PHE A 22 -9.44 11.67 2.88
CA PHE A 22 -9.44 10.90 1.63
C PHE A 22 -10.29 11.55 0.52
N SER A 23 -11.03 12.62 0.83
CA SER A 23 -11.94 13.27 -0.12
C SER A 23 -11.21 13.84 -1.34
N GLU A 24 -9.98 14.30 -1.16
CA GLU A 24 -9.13 14.81 -2.24
C GLU A 24 -8.29 13.69 -2.87
N LEU A 25 -7.94 12.65 -2.11
CA LEU A 25 -7.13 11.54 -2.61
C LEU A 25 -7.85 10.73 -3.68
N GLU A 26 -9.11 10.37 -3.47
CA GLU A 26 -9.86 9.55 -4.44
C GLU A 26 -9.93 10.18 -5.85
N PRO A 27 -10.39 11.43 -6.03
CA PRO A 27 -10.45 12.04 -7.36
C PRO A 27 -9.07 12.18 -7.99
N ALA A 28 -8.06 12.64 -7.22
CA ALA A 28 -6.69 12.78 -7.72
C ALA A 28 -6.13 11.43 -8.21
N LEU A 29 -6.35 10.35 -7.45
CA LEU A 29 -5.94 9.02 -7.83
C LEU A 29 -6.66 8.53 -9.10
N ARG A 30 -7.98 8.69 -9.18
CA ARG A 30 -8.75 8.26 -10.36
C ARG A 30 -8.30 9.00 -11.62
N ASP A 31 -8.03 10.30 -11.51
CA ASP A 31 -7.56 11.09 -12.64
C ASP A 31 -6.14 10.68 -13.07
N ALA A 32 -5.24 10.41 -12.12
CA ALA A 32 -3.90 9.93 -12.41
C ALA A 32 -3.90 8.52 -13.03
N VAL A 33 -4.77 7.61 -12.58
CA VAL A 33 -4.97 6.28 -13.18
C VAL A 33 -5.51 6.41 -14.60
N ARG A 34 -6.56 7.23 -14.81
CA ARG A 34 -7.15 7.45 -16.15
C ARG A 34 -6.13 8.00 -17.14
N ALA A 35 -5.24 8.86 -16.67
CA ALA A 35 -4.17 9.43 -17.47
C ALA A 35 -2.98 8.47 -17.72
N GLY A 36 -2.96 7.30 -17.09
CA GLY A 36 -1.84 6.36 -17.19
C GLY A 36 -0.60 6.79 -16.40
N ALA A 37 -0.72 7.75 -15.48
CA ALA A 37 0.38 8.25 -14.68
C ALA A 37 0.65 7.39 -13.43
N ILE A 38 -0.39 6.71 -12.93
CA ILE A 38 -0.31 5.75 -11.82
C ILE A 38 -0.88 4.40 -12.25
N ASP A 39 -0.14 3.33 -11.99
CA ASP A 39 -0.59 1.95 -12.06
C ASP A 39 -0.83 1.39 -10.65
N VAL A 40 -2.09 1.18 -10.29
CA VAL A 40 -2.45 0.53 -9.01
C VAL A 40 -2.33 -0.99 -9.16
N LEU A 41 -1.67 -1.66 -8.20
CA LEU A 41 -1.44 -3.09 -8.23
C LEU A 41 -2.18 -3.82 -7.09
N GLU A 42 -2.87 -4.91 -7.42
CA GLU A 42 -3.56 -5.75 -6.42
C GLU A 42 -2.63 -6.82 -5.82
N SER A 43 -2.73 -7.07 -4.52
CA SER A 43 -2.24 -8.30 -3.90
C SER A 43 -3.38 -9.30 -3.66
N ARG A 44 -3.04 -10.58 -3.46
CA ARG A 44 -3.99 -11.61 -3.02
C ARG A 44 -4.58 -11.31 -1.63
N VAL A 45 -3.89 -10.51 -0.82
CA VAL A 45 -4.33 -10.17 0.53
C VAL A 45 -5.57 -9.26 0.49
N HIS A 46 -5.69 -8.38 -0.52
CA HIS A 46 -6.90 -7.58 -0.70
C HIS A 46 -8.17 -8.43 -0.78
N GLU A 47 -8.12 -9.57 -1.48
CA GLU A 47 -9.25 -10.50 -1.59
C GLU A 47 -9.61 -11.12 -0.25
N LEU A 48 -8.62 -11.50 0.56
CA LEU A 48 -8.83 -12.11 1.87
C LEU A 48 -9.41 -11.10 2.87
N GLU A 49 -8.91 -9.86 2.85
CA GLU A 49 -9.28 -8.82 3.81
C GLU A 49 -10.56 -8.06 3.46
N SER A 50 -10.95 -8.05 2.19
CA SER A 50 -12.17 -7.40 1.74
C SER A 50 -13.40 -8.31 1.81
N ARG A 51 -13.20 -9.63 1.83
CA ARG A 51 -14.29 -10.62 1.97
C ARG A 51 -15.23 -10.36 3.15
N PRO A 52 -14.76 -9.99 4.36
CA PRO A 52 -15.62 -9.74 5.51
C PRO A 52 -16.48 -8.46 5.41
N ARG A 53 -16.24 -7.58 4.43
CA ARG A 53 -16.90 -6.27 4.29
C ARG A 53 -17.44 -6.02 2.89
N PRO A 54 -18.38 -6.85 2.41
CA PRO A 54 -18.98 -6.68 1.09
C PRO A 54 -19.74 -5.35 0.97
N ASP A 55 -20.23 -4.81 2.09
CA ASP A 55 -20.92 -3.52 2.21
C ASP A 55 -20.10 -2.34 1.70
N LEU A 56 -18.77 -2.41 1.83
CA LEU A 56 -17.86 -1.33 1.46
C LEU A 56 -17.40 -1.41 0.00
N HIS A 57 -17.78 -2.45 -0.74
CA HIS A 57 -17.41 -2.67 -2.15
C HIS A 57 -15.91 -2.49 -2.47
N LEU A 58 -15.03 -2.81 -1.51
CA LEU A 58 -13.58 -2.51 -1.59
C LEU A 58 -12.90 -3.19 -2.77
N LEU A 59 -13.28 -4.43 -3.10
CA LEU A 59 -12.74 -5.13 -4.26
C LEU A 59 -13.22 -4.52 -5.58
N GLY A 60 -14.44 -3.97 -5.62
CA GLY A 60 -14.93 -3.26 -6.79
C GLY A 60 -14.10 -2.01 -7.05
N LEU A 61 -13.96 -1.17 -6.01
CA LEU A 61 -13.11 0.02 -6.05
C LEU A 61 -11.67 -0.30 -6.48
N LEU A 62 -11.06 -1.31 -5.86
CA LEU A 62 -9.69 -1.70 -6.19
C LEU A 62 -9.56 -2.17 -7.65
N ARG A 63 -10.51 -2.99 -8.15
CA ARG A 63 -10.48 -3.48 -9.54
C ARG A 63 -10.66 -2.36 -10.56
N GLU A 64 -11.50 -1.37 -10.24
CA GLU A 64 -11.64 -0.16 -11.06
C GLU A 64 -10.32 0.61 -11.17
N LEU A 65 -9.60 0.76 -10.04
CA LEU A 65 -8.34 1.49 -9.99
C LEU A 65 -7.18 0.70 -10.62
N SER A 66 -7.14 -0.61 -10.41
CA SER A 66 -6.05 -1.47 -10.88
C SER A 66 -6.15 -1.82 -12.35
N GLY A 67 -7.37 -1.85 -12.92
CA GLY A 67 -7.63 -2.43 -14.23
C GLY A 67 -7.30 -3.94 -14.29
N GLY A 68 -7.30 -4.63 -13.14
CA GLY A 68 -6.92 -6.03 -13.01
C GLY A 68 -5.41 -6.30 -12.95
N ARG A 69 -4.57 -5.27 -12.83
CA ARG A 69 -3.11 -5.45 -12.63
C ARG A 69 -2.82 -6.00 -11.24
N ARG A 70 -1.91 -6.98 -11.17
CA ARG A 70 -1.61 -7.71 -9.93
C ARG A 70 -0.12 -7.78 -9.65
N LEU A 71 0.22 -7.71 -8.37
CA LEU A 71 1.50 -8.14 -7.85
C LEU A 71 1.67 -9.66 -8.05
N PRO A 72 2.92 -10.17 -8.04
CA PRO A 72 3.16 -11.60 -8.06
C PRO A 72 2.40 -12.33 -6.95
N ALA A 73 1.79 -13.47 -7.27
CA ALA A 73 0.96 -14.22 -6.32
C ALA A 73 1.74 -14.84 -5.14
N ARG A 74 3.07 -14.88 -5.23
CA ARG A 74 3.99 -15.46 -4.24
C ARG A 74 5.22 -14.57 -4.12
N LEU A 75 5.82 -14.58 -2.93
CA LEU A 75 7.10 -13.90 -2.69
C LEU A 75 8.21 -14.51 -3.54
N ASP A 76 8.86 -13.67 -4.34
CA ASP A 76 10.12 -13.99 -4.99
C ASP A 76 11.29 -13.99 -3.98
N ARG A 77 12.53 -14.12 -4.46
CA ARG A 77 13.71 -14.09 -3.58
C ARG A 77 13.81 -12.76 -2.80
N ARG A 78 13.52 -11.64 -3.47
CA ARG A 78 13.61 -10.29 -2.90
C ARG A 78 12.54 -10.09 -1.83
N GLY A 79 11.28 -10.42 -2.14
CA GLY A 79 10.16 -10.39 -1.21
C GLY A 79 10.41 -11.26 0.02
N ARG A 80 10.99 -12.47 -0.13
CA ARG A 80 11.35 -13.32 1.03
C ARG A 80 12.41 -12.66 1.92
N GLU A 81 13.37 -11.94 1.35
CA GLU A 81 14.37 -11.19 2.14
C GLU A 81 13.73 -10.03 2.90
N ILE A 82 12.91 -9.22 2.22
CA ILE A 82 12.18 -8.10 2.84
C ILE A 82 11.32 -8.62 4.00
N ARG A 83 10.53 -9.66 3.76
CA ARG A 83 9.68 -10.30 4.78
C ARG A 83 10.50 -10.73 5.99
N ARG A 84 11.60 -11.46 5.78
CA ARG A 84 12.49 -11.91 6.87
C ARG A 84 13.04 -10.72 7.66
N ARG A 85 13.41 -9.63 6.99
CA ARG A 85 13.93 -8.44 7.68
C ARG A 85 12.86 -7.76 8.54
N MET A 86 11.64 -7.64 8.03
CA MET A 86 10.51 -7.11 8.81
C MET A 86 10.20 -8.00 10.02
N THR A 87 10.12 -9.33 9.83
CA THR A 87 9.94 -10.28 10.93
C THR A 87 11.02 -10.12 12.01
N TRP A 88 12.28 -10.02 11.59
CA TRP A 88 13.39 -9.83 12.53
C TRP A 88 13.25 -8.54 13.36
N VAL A 89 12.89 -7.41 12.73
CA VAL A 89 12.66 -6.14 13.44
C VAL A 89 11.51 -6.26 14.43
N ILE A 90 10.42 -6.91 14.05
CA ILE A 90 9.27 -7.13 14.95
C ILE A 90 9.71 -7.93 16.18
N GLU A 91 10.43 -9.03 15.98
CA GLU A 91 10.85 -9.93 17.06
C GLU A 91 11.90 -9.30 18.00
N HIS A 92 12.82 -8.49 17.47
CA HIS A 92 14.01 -8.03 18.21
C HIS A 92 13.92 -6.57 18.68
N GLU A 93 13.21 -5.71 17.96
CA GLU A 93 13.11 -4.28 18.28
C GLU A 93 11.74 -3.89 18.83
N LEU A 94 10.72 -4.75 18.68
CA LEU A 94 9.35 -4.49 19.12
C LEU A 94 8.80 -5.67 19.96
N PRO A 95 9.55 -6.19 20.96
CA PRO A 95 9.20 -7.42 21.68
C PRO A 95 7.90 -7.32 22.49
N GLU A 96 7.48 -6.10 22.83
CA GLU A 96 6.21 -5.85 23.54
C GLU A 96 4.98 -6.06 22.65
N ARG A 97 5.15 -6.12 21.32
CA ARG A 97 4.04 -6.38 20.40
C ARG A 97 3.66 -7.87 20.45
N ARG A 98 2.40 -8.14 20.79
CA ARG A 98 1.83 -9.48 20.60
C ARG A 98 1.58 -9.75 19.12
N PRO A 99 2.16 -10.80 18.52
CA PRO A 99 1.92 -11.14 17.13
C PRO A 99 0.46 -11.50 16.91
N ARG A 100 -0.12 -11.02 15.81
CA ARG A 100 -1.48 -11.40 15.37
C ARG A 100 -1.39 -12.32 14.15
N PRO A 101 -2.32 -13.28 13.99
CA PRO A 101 -2.38 -14.11 12.78
C PRO A 101 -2.51 -13.30 11.48
N SER A 102 -3.17 -12.13 11.52
CA SER A 102 -3.28 -11.21 10.38
C SER A 102 -1.93 -10.66 9.93
N ASP A 103 -0.97 -10.52 10.85
CA ASP A 103 0.33 -9.90 10.59
C ASP A 103 1.11 -10.68 9.51
N ALA A 104 0.91 -12.00 9.40
CA ALA A 104 1.60 -12.80 8.39
C ALA A 104 1.17 -12.45 6.95
N ALA A 105 -0.12 -12.19 6.73
CA ALA A 105 -0.64 -11.76 5.44
C ALA A 105 -0.16 -10.34 5.11
N ASP A 106 -0.22 -9.43 6.09
CA ASP A 106 0.28 -8.06 5.95
C ASP A 106 1.76 -8.02 5.59
N LEU A 107 2.58 -8.83 6.25
CA LEU A 107 4.02 -8.94 5.97
C LEU A 107 4.30 -9.42 4.55
N ASP A 108 3.54 -10.42 4.07
CA ASP A 108 3.72 -10.94 2.71
C ASP A 108 3.29 -9.89 1.67
N ALA A 109 2.14 -9.23 1.87
CA ALA A 109 1.66 -8.19 0.98
C ALA A 109 2.62 -6.99 0.92
N LEU A 110 3.07 -6.52 2.08
CA LEU A 110 3.99 -5.40 2.17
C LEU A 110 5.36 -5.73 1.59
N ALA A 111 5.84 -6.97 1.76
CA ALA A 111 7.08 -7.42 1.13
C ALA A 111 7.00 -7.42 -0.40
N LEU A 112 5.86 -7.83 -0.97
CA LEU A 112 5.62 -7.71 -2.42
C LEU A 112 5.54 -6.24 -2.84
N ALA A 113 4.79 -5.42 -2.13
CA ALA A 113 4.63 -4.00 -2.43
C ALA A 113 5.98 -3.27 -2.43
N LEU A 114 6.81 -3.46 -1.40
CA LEU A 114 8.15 -2.86 -1.34
C LEU A 114 9.10 -3.39 -2.43
N ALA A 115 8.90 -4.60 -2.93
CA ALA A 115 9.72 -5.15 -4.00
C ALA A 115 9.36 -4.61 -5.39
N HIS A 116 8.10 -4.21 -5.59
CA HIS A 116 7.54 -3.99 -6.93
C HIS A 116 6.87 -2.62 -7.14
N CYS A 117 6.65 -1.84 -6.08
CA CYS A 117 5.96 -0.55 -6.17
C CYS A 117 6.88 0.64 -5.86
N ASP A 118 6.65 1.75 -6.56
CA ASP A 118 7.27 3.05 -6.26
C ASP A 118 6.64 3.71 -5.02
N LEU A 119 5.32 3.57 -4.88
CA LEU A 119 4.51 4.14 -3.81
C LEU A 119 3.82 3.01 -3.06
N VAL A 120 3.91 3.01 -1.73
CA VAL A 120 3.37 1.95 -0.88
C VAL A 120 2.61 2.57 0.28
N THR A 121 1.35 2.20 0.46
CA THR A 121 0.61 2.52 1.67
C THR A 121 0.58 1.34 2.64
N CYS A 122 0.52 1.62 3.94
CA CYS A 122 0.38 0.63 5.01
C CYS A 122 -0.14 1.28 6.30
N ASP A 123 -0.41 0.48 7.32
CA ASP A 123 -0.72 1.03 8.65
C ASP A 123 0.51 1.69 9.30
N ALA A 124 0.27 2.47 10.36
CA ALA A 124 1.34 3.21 11.04
C ALA A 124 2.38 2.31 11.73
N PHE A 125 2.00 1.09 12.11
CA PHE A 125 2.92 0.14 12.73
C PHE A 125 3.86 -0.45 11.67
N MET A 126 3.31 -0.95 10.57
CA MET A 126 4.09 -1.51 9.48
C MET A 126 4.98 -0.43 8.86
N ALA A 127 4.52 0.82 8.83
CA ALA A 127 5.36 1.94 8.45
C ALA A 127 6.59 2.11 9.36
N ASP A 128 6.43 1.95 10.68
CA ASP A 128 7.55 1.99 11.63
C ASP A 128 8.52 0.81 11.43
N VAL A 129 7.99 -0.40 11.26
CA VAL A 129 8.80 -1.61 10.99
C VAL A 129 9.65 -1.44 9.72
N VAL A 130 9.05 -0.97 8.63
CA VAL A 130 9.74 -0.75 7.35
C VAL A 130 10.85 0.30 7.49
N LYS A 131 10.58 1.40 8.21
CA LYS A 131 11.54 2.49 8.44
C LYS A 131 12.71 2.03 9.32
N ARG A 132 12.46 1.31 10.42
CA ARG A 132 13.51 0.71 11.26
C ARG A 132 14.38 -0.27 10.47
N ALA A 133 13.74 -1.07 9.61
CA ALA A 133 14.44 -1.97 8.70
C ALA A 133 15.15 -1.26 7.53
N ARG A 134 14.92 0.05 7.34
CA ARG A 134 15.41 0.89 6.22
C ARG A 134 15.05 0.33 4.84
N LEU A 135 13.92 -0.35 4.76
CA LEU A 135 13.48 -1.06 3.54
C LEU A 135 12.93 -0.08 2.49
N ASP A 136 12.28 1.00 2.91
CA ASP A 136 11.86 2.11 2.05
C ASP A 136 13.06 2.68 1.26
N LEU A 137 14.17 2.95 1.95
CA LEU A 137 15.39 3.47 1.34
C LEU A 137 16.07 2.44 0.44
N ARG A 138 16.23 1.21 0.93
CA ARG A 138 16.91 0.13 0.19
C ARG A 138 16.16 -0.25 -1.09
N HIS A 139 14.84 -0.14 -1.08
CA HIS A 139 13.99 -0.51 -2.21
C HIS A 139 13.47 0.69 -3.02
N ARG A 140 13.83 1.92 -2.61
CA ARG A 140 13.39 3.18 -3.24
C ARG A 140 11.87 3.32 -3.32
N ALA A 141 11.17 2.74 -2.34
CA ALA A 141 9.72 2.79 -2.23
C ALA A 141 9.33 3.91 -1.26
N ARG A 142 8.50 4.85 -1.71
CA ARG A 142 7.96 5.92 -0.83
C ARG A 142 6.80 5.35 -0.03
N LEU A 143 6.90 5.48 1.29
CA LEU A 143 5.96 4.87 2.22
C LEU A 143 4.99 5.90 2.80
N PHE A 144 3.70 5.56 2.82
CA PHE A 144 2.63 6.39 3.39
C PHE A 144 1.84 5.58 4.41
N SER A 145 1.78 6.07 5.65
CA SER A 145 0.96 5.45 6.69
C SER A 145 -0.50 5.92 6.59
N GLY A 146 -1.44 5.23 7.27
CA GLY A 146 -2.82 5.69 7.39
C GLY A 146 -3.05 7.01 8.15
N ARG A 147 -1.98 7.74 8.54
CA ARG A 147 -2.07 9.04 9.21
C ARG A 147 -2.48 10.14 8.22
N ARG A 148 -3.25 11.12 8.70
CA ARG A 148 -3.74 12.24 7.86
C ARG A 148 -2.63 12.93 7.06
N SER A 149 -1.47 13.19 7.68
CA SER A 149 -0.34 13.84 7.00
C SER A 149 0.15 13.06 5.78
N ASP A 150 0.17 11.72 5.88
CA ASP A 150 0.68 10.86 4.82
C ASP A 150 -0.38 10.66 3.72
N VAL A 151 -1.67 10.71 4.06
CA VAL A 151 -2.76 10.75 3.07
C VAL A 151 -2.66 12.03 2.22
N VAL A 152 -2.49 13.19 2.86
CA VAL A 152 -2.29 14.47 2.16
C VAL A 152 -1.03 14.44 1.30
N ALA A 153 0.10 13.98 1.85
CA ALA A 153 1.34 13.87 1.10
C ALA A 153 1.21 12.95 -0.12
N LEU A 154 0.48 11.83 -0.02
CA LEU A 154 0.20 10.96 -1.15
C LEU A 154 -0.62 11.68 -2.22
N THR A 155 -1.67 12.42 -1.83
CA THR A 155 -2.48 13.24 -2.74
C THR A 155 -1.62 14.24 -3.50
N ASP A 156 -0.75 14.97 -2.81
CA ASP A 156 0.14 15.97 -3.40
C ASP A 156 1.07 15.35 -4.43
N ILE A 157 1.63 14.17 -4.11
CA ILE A 157 2.56 13.46 -5.00
C ILE A 157 1.85 12.92 -6.24
N ILE A 158 0.68 12.31 -6.07
CA ILE A 158 -0.12 11.83 -7.20
C ILE A 158 -0.47 12.99 -8.13
N THR A 159 -0.89 14.12 -7.55
CA THR A 159 -1.20 15.33 -8.30
C THR A 159 0.03 15.83 -9.05
N ALA A 160 1.20 15.92 -8.39
CA ALA A 160 2.44 16.36 -9.03
C ALA A 160 2.91 15.42 -10.15
N ILE A 161 2.83 14.10 -9.96
CA ILE A 161 3.15 13.11 -10.99
C ILE A 161 2.25 13.32 -12.21
N ARG A 162 0.95 13.55 -11.99
CA ARG A 162 -0.01 13.80 -13.07
C ARG A 162 0.35 15.03 -13.90
N THR A 163 0.78 16.12 -13.25
CA THR A 163 1.12 17.39 -13.92
C THR A 163 2.44 17.32 -14.68
N GLN A 164 3.36 16.45 -14.29
CA GLN A 164 4.67 16.29 -14.94
C GLN A 164 4.64 15.40 -16.20
N GLU A 165 3.53 14.67 -16.43
CA GLU A 165 3.33 13.86 -17.64
C GLU A 165 2.41 14.54 -18.68
N VAL A 166 2.14 15.85 -18.53
CA VAL A 166 1.53 16.73 -19.56
C VAL A 166 2.63 17.52 -20.25
#